data_AF-A0A8C8RDJ2-F1
#
_entry.id   AF-A0A8C8RDJ2-F1
#
_cell.length_a   1.000
_cell.length_b   1.000
_cell.length_c   1.000
_cell.angle_alpha   90.00
_cell.angle_beta   90.00
_cell.angle_gamma   90.00
#
_symmetry.space_group_name_H-M   'P 1'
#
loop_
_entity.id
_entity.type
_entity.pdbx_description
1 polymer ?
#
loop_
_entity_poly.entity_id
_entity_poly.type
_entity_poly.pdbx_seq_one_letter_code
_entity_poly.pdbx_strand_id
1 'polypeptide(L)'
;MTAGSLWGCFFLLSFSSTRSLWAADVSCRSEDGDPVDWFLLYKLPKYMRKLSPGTGLEYMYMDSLTQSWQLSKFLVNMTQSALGQTLNQLYEAYQSKKDSTAYVIYNDDAPHSKHYSWKQGHTKGFLLLDKSQGFWGIHSIPLFPPFPEKGYGYPPTGKLNGQMAICITFRYNQFAEIDKQLLCYNPNIYNCSIPDIFQPDLPNLQKLCLGSAVSPVPRRHLSKLQSAQGENFLHFAKSHFFVDDIYVAWMAQQLQTDLLAESWQHDGQELPSNCSLQYHVYNINLIKTPWNSTFRSYYDHSKWCVSWRYEDQWTCIGDLNRAPKQAWRSGGFICTQNQYIYKAFKHLIFHYHSCNDS
;
A
#
# COMPACT_ATOMS: atom_id res chain seq x y z
N MET A 1 -40.90 -35.56 64.59
CA MET A 1 -39.73 -35.24 63.76
C MET A 1 -40.17 -35.34 62.31
N THR A 2 -40.52 -34.21 61.68
CA THR A 2 -41.04 -34.14 60.31
C THR A 2 -40.13 -33.24 59.51
N ALA A 3 -39.46 -33.80 58.51
CA ALA A 3 -38.57 -33.10 57.61
C ALA A 3 -39.38 -32.39 56.50
N GLY A 4 -39.25 -31.07 56.41
CA GLY A 4 -39.78 -30.27 55.31
C GLY A 4 -38.65 -29.88 54.36
N SER A 5 -38.76 -30.30 53.10
CA SER A 5 -37.85 -29.96 52.00
C SER A 5 -38.19 -28.57 51.46
N LEU A 6 -37.21 -27.68 51.37
CA LEU A 6 -37.32 -26.35 50.74
C LEU A 6 -36.67 -26.41 49.35
N TRP A 7 -37.48 -26.35 48.30
CA TRP A 7 -37.02 -26.15 46.93
C TRP A 7 -36.81 -24.65 46.68
N GLY A 8 -35.56 -24.24 46.47
CA GLY A 8 -35.20 -22.91 45.99
C GLY A 8 -35.12 -22.89 44.47
N CYS A 9 -35.99 -22.12 43.80
CA CYS A 9 -35.88 -21.84 42.38
C CYS A 9 -34.81 -20.76 42.13
N PHE A 10 -33.70 -21.13 41.49
CA PHE A 10 -32.75 -20.17 40.93
C PHE A 10 -33.30 -19.61 39.60
N PHE A 11 -33.65 -18.33 39.57
CA PHE A 11 -33.88 -17.59 38.33
C PHE A 11 -32.53 -17.23 37.71
N LEU A 12 -32.16 -17.93 36.63
CA LEU A 12 -31.07 -17.53 35.74
C LEU A 12 -31.54 -16.37 34.86
N LEU A 13 -31.13 -15.14 35.19
CA LEU A 13 -31.25 -13.99 34.31
C LEU A 13 -30.26 -14.14 33.15
N SER A 14 -30.73 -14.61 31.99
CA SER A 14 -29.92 -14.59 30.77
C SER A 14 -29.86 -13.15 30.23
N PHE A 15 -28.72 -12.49 30.44
CA PHE A 15 -28.38 -11.28 29.69
C PHE A 15 -28.14 -11.67 28.23
N SER A 16 -29.20 -11.67 27.43
CA SER A 16 -29.12 -11.72 25.98
C SER A 16 -28.51 -10.40 25.50
N SER A 17 -27.19 -10.36 25.33
CA SER A 17 -26.52 -9.25 24.67
C SER A 17 -27.01 -9.21 23.22
N THR A 18 -27.95 -8.32 22.92
CA THR A 18 -28.27 -7.95 21.55
C THR A 18 -27.06 -7.22 20.98
N ARG A 19 -26.11 -7.98 20.41
CA ARG A 19 -25.11 -7.39 19.52
C ARG A 19 -25.87 -6.80 18.36
N SER A 20 -26.08 -5.50 18.42
CA SER A 20 -26.60 -4.71 17.32
C SER A 20 -25.76 -5.06 16.08
N LEU A 21 -26.38 -5.68 15.06
CA LEU A 21 -25.74 -5.99 13.78
C LEU A 21 -25.46 -4.68 13.03
N TRP A 22 -24.52 -3.90 13.53
CA TRP A 22 -23.88 -2.87 12.72
C TRP A 22 -22.99 -3.62 11.74
N ALA A 23 -23.25 -3.45 10.44
CA ALA A 23 -22.31 -3.87 9.42
C ALA A 23 -20.95 -3.24 9.78
N ALA A 24 -19.90 -4.04 9.88
CA ALA A 24 -18.59 -3.54 10.22
C ALA A 24 -18.12 -2.56 9.13
N ASP A 25 -17.69 -1.36 9.52
CA ASP A 25 -17.27 -0.32 8.58
C ASP A 25 -16.10 -0.78 7.70
N VAL A 26 -16.16 -0.46 6.41
CA VAL A 26 -15.08 -0.76 5.45
C VAL A 26 -13.79 -0.08 5.88
N SER A 27 -12.75 -0.85 6.17
CA SER A 27 -11.48 -0.31 6.71
C SER A 27 -10.30 -1.24 6.43
N CYS A 28 -9.08 -0.71 6.53
CA CYS A 28 -7.89 -1.53 6.68
C CYS A 28 -8.00 -2.38 7.95
N ARG A 29 -7.57 -3.64 7.89
CA ARG A 29 -7.66 -4.59 9.02
C ARG A 29 -6.28 -4.99 9.50
N SER A 30 -6.11 -5.06 10.82
CA SER A 30 -4.93 -5.63 11.43
C SER A 30 -4.86 -7.15 11.27
N GLU A 31 -3.76 -7.75 11.71
CA GLU A 31 -3.61 -9.21 11.76
C GLU A 31 -4.63 -9.90 12.68
N ASP A 32 -5.12 -9.19 13.70
CA ASP A 32 -6.16 -9.66 14.62
C ASP A 32 -7.59 -9.44 14.04
N GLY A 33 -7.70 -8.80 12.87
CA GLY A 33 -8.97 -8.51 12.20
C GLY A 33 -9.64 -7.21 12.64
N ASP A 34 -9.00 -6.44 13.53
CA ASP A 34 -9.52 -5.18 14.04
C ASP A 34 -9.34 -4.04 13.01
N PRO A 35 -10.25 -3.05 12.96
CA PRO A 35 -10.08 -1.88 12.09
C PRO A 35 -8.88 -1.04 12.54
N VAL A 36 -8.05 -0.64 11.58
CA VAL A 36 -6.90 0.27 11.79
C VAL A 36 -6.94 1.42 10.81
N ASP A 37 -6.39 2.56 11.20
CA ASP A 37 -6.36 3.76 10.35
C ASP A 37 -5.41 3.57 9.16
N TRP A 38 -4.30 2.89 9.40
CA TRP A 38 -3.37 2.44 8.37
C TRP A 38 -2.57 1.25 8.87
N PHE A 39 -2.05 0.46 7.92
CA PHE A 39 -1.00 -0.50 8.18
C PHE A 39 0.04 -0.50 7.07
N LEU A 40 1.22 -1.01 7.42
CA LEU A 40 2.35 -1.25 6.55
C LEU A 40 2.81 -2.69 6.67
N LEU A 41 3.06 -3.30 5.53
CA LEU A 41 3.62 -4.63 5.42
C LEU A 41 4.87 -4.58 4.56
N TYR A 42 5.94 -5.21 5.03
CA TYR A 42 7.20 -5.38 4.29
C TYR A 42 7.56 -6.87 4.25
N LYS A 43 7.21 -7.54 3.17
CA LYS A 43 7.55 -8.94 2.94
C LYS A 43 9.03 -9.07 2.64
N LEU A 44 9.71 -9.94 3.37
CA LEU A 44 11.15 -10.12 3.30
C LEU A 44 11.53 -10.95 2.05
N PRO A 45 12.70 -10.69 1.44
CA PRO A 45 13.21 -11.54 0.38
C PRO A 45 13.52 -12.94 0.89
N LYS A 46 13.41 -13.93 0.00
CA LYS A 46 13.70 -15.34 0.34
C LYS A 46 15.12 -15.54 0.87
N TYR A 47 16.07 -14.79 0.31
CA TYR A 47 17.49 -14.89 0.64
C TYR A 47 17.93 -13.62 1.38
N MET A 48 18.31 -13.78 2.64
CA MET A 48 18.88 -12.72 3.48
C MET A 48 20.25 -13.15 4.00
N ARG A 49 21.18 -12.21 4.15
CA ARG A 49 22.52 -12.49 4.69
C ARG A 49 22.41 -12.84 6.18
N LYS A 50 23.20 -13.84 6.62
CA LYS A 50 23.26 -14.37 7.99
C LYS A 50 22.03 -15.17 8.44
N LEU A 51 21.13 -15.52 7.52
CA LEU A 51 19.99 -16.38 7.79
C LEU A 51 19.94 -17.53 6.78
N SER A 52 19.41 -18.67 7.21
CA SER A 52 18.96 -19.71 6.27
C SER A 52 17.85 -19.15 5.37
N PRO A 53 17.74 -19.59 4.11
CA PRO A 53 16.66 -19.15 3.23
C PRO A 53 15.29 -19.37 3.88
N GLY A 54 14.49 -18.32 3.95
CA GLY A 54 13.10 -18.41 4.43
C GLY A 54 12.19 -19.01 3.36
N THR A 55 10.89 -19.00 3.64
CA THR A 55 9.86 -19.35 2.64
C THR A 55 9.68 -18.26 1.59
N GLY A 56 10.10 -17.02 1.91
CA GLY A 56 9.88 -15.83 1.08
C GLY A 56 8.47 -15.26 1.25
N LEU A 57 7.76 -15.69 2.29
CA LEU A 57 6.39 -15.28 2.64
C LEU A 57 6.33 -14.60 4.01
N GLU A 58 7.44 -14.59 4.75
CA GLU A 58 7.60 -13.86 6.01
C GLU A 58 7.56 -12.35 5.75
N TYR A 59 6.96 -11.60 6.66
CA TYR A 59 6.87 -10.14 6.53
C TYR A 59 6.99 -9.43 7.87
N MET A 60 7.47 -8.20 7.81
CA MET A 60 7.36 -7.22 8.89
C MET A 60 6.03 -6.51 8.78
N TYR A 61 5.42 -6.23 9.92
CA TYR A 61 4.13 -5.57 10.03
C TYR A 61 4.21 -4.41 11.03
N MET A 62 3.50 -3.33 10.74
CA MET A 62 3.22 -2.26 11.69
C MET A 62 1.91 -1.57 11.30
N ASP A 63 1.22 -0.98 12.26
CA ASP A 63 -0.01 -0.23 12.04
C ASP A 63 -0.13 1.00 12.95
N SER A 64 -1.25 1.70 12.83
CA SER A 64 -1.57 2.89 13.61
C SER A 64 -1.56 2.67 15.13
N LEU A 65 -1.68 1.43 15.61
CA LEU A 65 -1.72 1.07 17.03
C LEU A 65 -0.36 0.59 17.55
N THR A 66 0.33 -0.25 16.79
CA THR A 66 1.61 -0.88 17.15
C THR A 66 2.83 0.01 16.87
N GLN A 67 2.75 0.85 15.84
CA GLN A 67 3.69 1.94 15.55
C GLN A 67 5.17 1.55 15.49
N SER A 68 5.48 0.28 15.24
CA SER A 68 6.84 -0.25 15.17
C SER A 68 6.87 -1.55 14.38
N TRP A 69 7.97 -1.81 13.67
CA TRP A 69 8.13 -3.06 12.93
C TRP A 69 8.14 -4.25 13.88
N GLN A 70 7.21 -5.18 13.64
CA GLN A 70 7.15 -6.48 14.28
C GLN A 70 7.25 -7.57 13.22
N LEU A 71 7.77 -8.73 13.59
CA LEU A 71 7.69 -9.90 12.72
C LEU A 71 6.26 -10.42 12.82
N SER A 72 5.62 -10.57 11.67
CA SER A 72 4.26 -11.10 11.61
C SER A 72 4.17 -12.51 12.19
N LYS A 73 3.02 -12.81 12.82
CA LYS A 73 2.65 -14.17 13.26
C LYS A 73 2.18 -15.04 12.08
N PHE A 74 1.79 -14.43 10.97
CA PHE A 74 1.26 -15.07 9.78
C PHE A 74 2.21 -14.96 8.58
N LEU A 75 2.03 -15.84 7.60
CA LEU A 75 2.64 -15.69 6.28
C LEU A 75 1.75 -14.84 5.38
N VAL A 76 2.34 -14.07 4.47
CA VAL A 76 1.59 -13.13 3.63
C VAL A 76 0.55 -13.84 2.75
N ASN A 77 0.67 -15.13 2.49
CA ASN A 77 -0.30 -15.92 1.72
C ASN A 77 -1.49 -16.43 2.55
N MET A 78 -1.52 -16.20 3.86
CA MET A 78 -2.60 -16.64 4.75
C MET A 78 -3.73 -15.61 4.78
N THR A 79 -4.98 -16.07 4.85
CA THR A 79 -6.15 -15.18 4.96
C THR A 79 -6.16 -14.36 6.25
N GLN A 80 -5.46 -14.83 7.29
CA GLN A 80 -5.28 -14.13 8.55
C GLN A 80 -4.23 -12.99 8.49
N SER A 81 -3.44 -12.91 7.42
CA SER A 81 -2.53 -11.78 7.22
C SER A 81 -3.33 -10.47 7.11
N ALA A 82 -2.72 -9.33 7.44
CA ALA A 82 -3.38 -8.02 7.32
C ALA A 82 -3.95 -7.76 5.90
N LEU A 83 -3.22 -8.17 4.86
CA LEU A 83 -3.71 -8.11 3.46
C LEU A 83 -4.90 -9.06 3.23
N GLY A 84 -4.84 -10.27 3.78
CA GLY A 84 -5.94 -11.25 3.71
C GLY A 84 -7.21 -10.75 4.38
N GLN A 85 -7.11 -10.27 5.62
CA GLN A 85 -8.21 -9.70 6.40
C GLN A 85 -8.83 -8.49 5.69
N THR A 86 -7.99 -7.61 5.15
CA THR A 86 -8.43 -6.41 4.45
C THR A 86 -9.15 -6.74 3.14
N LEU A 87 -8.55 -7.57 2.28
CA LEU A 87 -9.12 -7.94 0.98
C LEU A 87 -10.34 -8.85 1.10
N ASN A 88 -10.53 -9.58 2.21
CA ASN A 88 -11.72 -10.37 2.43
C ASN A 88 -13.00 -9.52 2.33
N GLN A 89 -12.98 -8.27 2.83
CA GLN A 89 -14.11 -7.33 2.68
C GLN A 89 -14.42 -7.03 1.20
N LEU A 90 -13.39 -6.93 0.35
CA LEU A 90 -13.56 -6.68 -1.08
C LEU A 90 -14.18 -7.90 -1.77
N TYR A 91 -13.72 -9.10 -1.42
CA TYR A 91 -14.29 -10.33 -1.95
C TYR A 91 -15.75 -10.53 -1.51
N GLU A 92 -16.09 -10.21 -0.27
CA GLU A 92 -17.48 -10.19 0.21
C GLU A 92 -18.34 -9.17 -0.55
N ALA A 93 -17.82 -7.96 -0.79
CA ALA A 93 -18.50 -6.95 -1.60
C ALA A 93 -18.76 -7.46 -3.02
N TYR A 94 -17.75 -8.05 -3.66
CA TYR A 94 -17.84 -8.67 -4.99
C TYR A 94 -18.94 -9.77 -5.04
N GLN A 95 -18.94 -10.70 -4.09
CA GLN A 95 -19.90 -11.79 -4.05
C GLN A 95 -21.33 -11.30 -3.79
N SER A 96 -21.47 -10.28 -2.93
CA SER A 96 -22.78 -9.73 -2.57
C SER A 96 -23.44 -8.93 -3.70
N LYS A 97 -22.65 -8.39 -4.64
CA LYS A 97 -23.11 -7.52 -5.74
C LYS A 97 -24.02 -6.38 -5.26
N LYS A 98 -23.78 -5.87 -4.06
CA LYS A 98 -24.55 -4.77 -3.50
C LYS A 98 -24.11 -3.46 -4.15
N ASP A 99 -25.07 -2.64 -4.54
CA ASP A 99 -24.81 -1.29 -5.05
C ASP A 99 -24.36 -0.31 -3.96
N SER A 100 -24.34 -0.75 -2.70
CA SER A 100 -23.91 0.06 -1.54
C SER A 100 -22.40 0.16 -1.38
N THR A 101 -21.61 -0.54 -2.20
CA THR A 101 -20.14 -0.49 -2.19
C THR A 101 -19.57 -0.31 -3.59
N ALA A 102 -18.40 0.32 -3.67
CA ALA A 102 -17.60 0.42 -4.90
C ALA A 102 -16.21 -0.14 -4.65
N TYR A 103 -15.62 -0.78 -5.65
CA TYR A 103 -14.27 -1.31 -5.57
C TYR A 103 -13.53 -1.22 -6.91
N VAL A 104 -12.21 -1.14 -6.83
CA VAL A 104 -11.31 -1.19 -7.99
C VAL A 104 -10.08 -2.01 -7.62
N ILE A 105 -9.62 -2.85 -8.54
CA ILE A 105 -8.36 -3.57 -8.45
C ILE A 105 -7.53 -3.28 -9.69
N TYR A 106 -6.29 -2.87 -9.49
CA TYR A 106 -5.38 -2.52 -10.57
C TYR A 106 -3.97 -3.05 -10.36
N ASN A 107 -3.33 -3.45 -11.47
CA ASN A 107 -1.95 -3.92 -11.48
C ASN A 107 -1.44 -3.89 -12.92
N ASP A 108 -0.29 -3.28 -13.17
CA ASP A 108 0.31 -3.25 -14.51
C ASP A 108 0.83 -4.61 -14.98
N ASP A 109 0.97 -5.56 -14.06
CA ASP A 109 1.17 -6.98 -14.33
C ASP A 109 0.00 -7.76 -13.71
N ALA A 110 -1.19 -7.59 -14.28
CA ALA A 110 -2.42 -8.18 -13.76
C ALA A 110 -2.44 -9.72 -13.89
N PRO A 111 -3.01 -10.46 -12.92
CA PRO A 111 -3.12 -11.92 -13.00
C PRO A 111 -3.77 -12.35 -14.32
N HIS A 112 -3.23 -13.34 -15.01
CA HIS A 112 -3.80 -13.90 -16.25
C HIS A 112 -3.96 -12.92 -17.43
N SER A 113 -3.54 -11.65 -17.31
CA SER A 113 -3.48 -10.73 -18.45
C SER A 113 -2.21 -10.99 -19.24
N LYS A 114 -2.34 -11.09 -20.58
CA LYS A 114 -1.19 -11.12 -21.50
C LYS A 114 -0.85 -9.74 -22.07
N HIS A 115 -1.62 -8.71 -21.71
CA HIS A 115 -1.52 -7.38 -22.30
C HIS A 115 -0.85 -6.41 -21.34
N TYR A 116 0.47 -6.41 -21.35
CA TYR A 116 1.27 -5.36 -20.75
C TYR A 116 1.25 -4.11 -21.66
N SER A 117 0.91 -2.95 -21.11
CA SER A 117 0.88 -1.68 -21.83
C SER A 117 1.73 -0.62 -21.16
N TRP A 118 2.71 -0.09 -21.89
CA TRP A 118 3.51 1.06 -21.47
C TRP A 118 2.70 2.35 -21.30
N LYS A 119 1.48 2.40 -21.86
CA LYS A 119 0.55 3.54 -21.70
C LYS A 119 -0.16 3.54 -20.35
N GLN A 120 -0.17 2.41 -19.65
CA GLN A 120 -0.71 2.28 -18.30
C GLN A 120 0.41 2.47 -17.28
N GLY A 121 0.09 3.08 -16.14
CA GLY A 121 1.05 3.36 -15.09
C GLY A 121 1.74 2.11 -14.56
N HIS A 122 2.98 2.24 -14.11
CA HIS A 122 3.61 1.23 -13.25
C HIS A 122 2.98 1.45 -11.89
N THR A 123 1.92 0.73 -11.58
CA THR A 123 1.15 0.99 -10.37
C THR A 123 0.32 -0.23 -10.03
N LYS A 124 0.16 -0.49 -8.74
CA LYS A 124 -0.59 -1.66 -8.26
C LYS A 124 -1.28 -1.33 -6.96
N GLY A 125 -2.50 -1.81 -6.81
CA GLY A 125 -3.30 -1.49 -5.66
C GLY A 125 -4.75 -1.90 -5.79
N PHE A 126 -5.50 -1.56 -4.76
CA PHE A 126 -6.90 -1.90 -4.64
C PHE A 126 -7.59 -0.88 -3.75
N LEU A 127 -8.89 -0.68 -3.98
CA LEU A 127 -9.74 0.13 -3.12
C LEU A 127 -11.09 -0.54 -2.95
N LEU A 128 -11.68 -0.33 -1.78
CA LEU A 128 -13.07 -0.67 -1.45
C LEU A 128 -13.63 0.46 -0.61
N LEU A 129 -14.85 0.85 -0.87
CA LEU A 129 -15.54 1.90 -0.12
C LEU A 129 -17.05 1.70 -0.09
N ASP A 130 -17.68 2.28 0.92
CA ASP A 130 -19.10 2.62 0.96
C ASP A 130 -19.28 4.15 1.01
N LYS A 131 -20.49 4.63 1.28
CA LYS A 131 -20.80 6.07 1.38
C LYS A 131 -20.34 6.74 2.69
N SER A 132 -19.81 5.98 3.64
CA SER A 132 -19.23 6.45 4.90
C SER A 132 -17.70 6.54 4.77
N GLN A 133 -17.06 5.44 4.39
CA GLN A 133 -15.60 5.30 4.36
C GLN A 133 -15.13 4.16 3.44
N GLY A 134 -13.82 4.01 3.33
CA GLY A 134 -13.20 2.94 2.58
C GLY A 134 -11.72 2.82 2.88
N PHE A 135 -11.03 1.95 2.15
CA PHE A 135 -9.57 1.87 2.17
C PHE A 135 -8.97 1.97 0.78
N TRP A 136 -7.73 2.43 0.73
CA TRP A 136 -6.88 2.37 -0.45
C TRP A 136 -5.56 1.69 -0.11
N GLY A 137 -5.29 0.58 -0.80
CA GLY A 137 -4.05 -0.17 -0.71
C GLY A 137 -3.13 0.11 -1.91
N ILE A 138 -1.87 0.44 -1.65
CA ILE A 138 -0.81 0.62 -2.66
C ILE A 138 0.27 -0.42 -2.37
N HIS A 139 0.73 -1.15 -3.40
CA HIS A 139 1.70 -2.22 -3.22
C HIS A 139 2.64 -2.41 -4.42
N SER A 140 3.70 -3.19 -4.23
CA SER A 140 4.68 -3.49 -5.30
C SER A 140 4.52 -4.89 -5.94
N ILE A 141 3.55 -5.69 -5.49
CA ILE A 141 3.43 -7.14 -5.78
C ILE A 141 2.82 -7.40 -7.18
N PRO A 142 3.58 -7.92 -8.17
CA PRO A 142 3.02 -8.30 -9.48
C PRO A 142 2.05 -9.47 -9.37
N LEU A 143 1.06 -9.55 -10.26
CA LEU A 143 0.04 -10.62 -10.29
C LEU A 143 -0.78 -10.72 -8.99
N PHE A 144 -0.95 -9.61 -8.27
CA PHE A 144 -1.71 -9.52 -7.02
C PHE A 144 -2.65 -8.30 -7.00
N PRO A 145 -3.81 -8.40 -6.33
CA PRO A 145 -4.41 -9.63 -5.81
C PRO A 145 -4.95 -10.53 -6.94
N PRO A 146 -5.29 -11.79 -6.67
CA PRO A 146 -6.06 -12.59 -7.60
C PRO A 146 -7.39 -11.91 -7.95
N PHE A 147 -7.98 -12.33 -9.07
CA PHE A 147 -9.36 -12.00 -9.39
C PHE A 147 -10.31 -12.38 -8.23
N PRO A 148 -11.33 -11.57 -7.90
CA PRO A 148 -12.19 -11.79 -6.74
C PRO A 148 -12.82 -13.19 -6.64
N GLU A 149 -13.12 -13.83 -7.77
CA GLU A 149 -13.67 -15.19 -7.87
C GLU A 149 -12.73 -16.26 -7.32
N LYS A 150 -11.43 -15.97 -7.20
CA LYS A 150 -10.41 -16.88 -6.66
C LYS A 150 -10.17 -16.69 -5.17
N GLY A 151 -10.71 -15.63 -4.57
CA GLY A 151 -10.43 -15.26 -3.18
C GLY A 151 -8.98 -14.85 -2.95
N TYR A 152 -8.60 -14.79 -1.67
CA TYR A 152 -7.27 -14.36 -1.28
C TYR A 152 -6.19 -15.37 -1.67
N GLY A 153 -5.09 -14.85 -2.19
CA GLY A 153 -3.90 -15.64 -2.48
C GLY A 153 -2.71 -14.76 -2.78
N TYR A 154 -1.51 -15.27 -2.51
CA TYR A 154 -0.27 -14.56 -2.79
C TYR A 154 0.48 -15.25 -3.95
N PRO A 155 0.93 -14.49 -4.97
CA PRO A 155 1.50 -15.09 -6.18
C PRO A 155 2.84 -15.78 -5.88
N PRO A 156 3.10 -16.99 -6.43
CA PRO A 156 4.36 -17.69 -6.25
C PRO A 156 5.59 -16.88 -6.70
N THR A 157 5.44 -16.05 -7.76
CA THR A 157 6.48 -15.15 -8.27
C THR A 157 6.87 -14.06 -7.26
N GLY A 158 5.97 -13.70 -6.35
CA GLY A 158 6.21 -12.71 -5.31
C GLY A 158 7.06 -13.22 -4.14
N LYS A 159 7.52 -14.48 -4.13
CA LYS A 159 8.28 -15.06 -3.01
C LYS A 159 9.75 -14.63 -2.99
N LEU A 160 10.36 -14.39 -4.16
CA LEU A 160 11.80 -14.23 -4.26
C LEU A 160 12.30 -12.92 -3.64
N ASN A 161 11.69 -11.80 -4.02
CA ASN A 161 12.18 -10.47 -3.68
C ASN A 161 11.36 -9.84 -2.55
N GLY A 162 11.95 -8.85 -1.88
CA GLY A 162 11.27 -7.96 -0.94
C GLY A 162 10.10 -7.27 -1.63
N GLN A 163 9.01 -7.05 -0.90
CA GLN A 163 7.77 -6.46 -1.41
C GLN A 163 7.13 -5.65 -0.31
N MET A 164 6.40 -4.60 -0.65
CA MET A 164 5.67 -3.81 0.34
C MET A 164 4.21 -3.57 -0.03
N ALA A 165 3.43 -3.27 0.99
CA ALA A 165 2.09 -2.72 0.87
C ALA A 165 1.84 -1.69 1.98
N ILE A 166 1.13 -0.62 1.64
CA ILE A 166 0.51 0.29 2.59
C ILE A 166 -1.01 0.26 2.36
N CYS A 167 -1.79 0.22 3.42
CA CYS A 167 -3.23 0.40 3.39
C CYS A 167 -3.58 1.59 4.28
N ILE A 168 -4.45 2.48 3.79
CA ILE A 168 -4.96 3.62 4.58
C ILE A 168 -6.48 3.63 4.49
N THR A 169 -7.13 3.77 5.65
CA THR A 169 -8.56 3.97 5.78
C THR A 169 -8.87 5.45 5.58
N PHE A 170 -9.82 5.77 4.72
CA PHE A 170 -10.22 7.12 4.37
C PHE A 170 -11.73 7.31 4.54
N ARG A 171 -12.15 8.50 4.96
CA ARG A 171 -13.57 8.89 4.84
C ARG A 171 -13.96 9.04 3.37
N TYR A 172 -15.23 8.84 3.07
CA TYR A 172 -15.74 8.85 1.69
C TYR A 172 -15.36 10.12 0.90
N ASN A 173 -15.36 11.28 1.57
CA ASN A 173 -15.02 12.56 0.94
C ASN A 173 -13.58 12.64 0.37
N GLN A 174 -12.65 11.79 0.82
CA GLN A 174 -11.28 11.76 0.29
C GLN A 174 -11.21 11.10 -1.09
N PHE A 175 -12.18 10.24 -1.43
CA PHE A 175 -12.12 9.45 -2.66
C PHE A 175 -12.30 10.29 -3.93
N ALA A 176 -12.94 11.45 -3.86
CA ALA A 176 -13.00 12.40 -4.98
C ALA A 176 -11.61 12.91 -5.39
N GLU A 177 -10.66 12.94 -4.46
CA GLU A 177 -9.29 13.35 -4.73
C GLU A 177 -8.41 12.18 -5.15
N ILE A 178 -8.63 10.99 -4.56
CA ILE A 178 -8.02 9.72 -5.01
C ILE A 178 -8.42 9.41 -6.46
N ASP A 179 -9.66 9.70 -6.85
CA ASP A 179 -10.19 9.58 -8.21
C ASP A 179 -9.34 10.37 -9.23
N LYS A 180 -8.95 11.61 -8.89
CA LYS A 180 -8.06 12.44 -9.72
C LYS A 180 -6.62 11.91 -9.76
N GLN A 181 -6.14 11.33 -8.65
CA GLN A 181 -4.81 10.72 -8.59
C GLN A 181 -4.72 9.51 -9.53
N LEU A 182 -5.69 8.60 -9.45
CA LEU A 182 -5.78 7.43 -10.33
C LEU A 182 -5.93 7.83 -11.81
N LEU A 183 -6.71 8.87 -12.10
CA LEU A 183 -6.76 9.47 -13.44
C LEU A 183 -5.36 9.88 -13.94
N CYS A 184 -4.58 10.58 -13.10
CA CYS A 184 -3.27 11.12 -13.49
C CYS A 184 -2.31 10.03 -13.96
N TYR A 185 -2.23 8.89 -13.27
CA TYR A 185 -1.28 7.84 -13.67
C TYR A 185 -1.90 6.66 -14.44
N ASN A 186 -3.20 6.68 -14.74
CA ASN A 186 -3.89 5.76 -15.65
C ASN A 186 -3.53 4.28 -15.37
N PRO A 187 -3.93 3.71 -14.23
CA PRO A 187 -3.62 2.34 -13.85
C PRO A 187 -4.25 1.31 -14.79
N ASN A 188 -3.67 0.12 -14.85
CA ASN A 188 -4.32 -1.02 -15.50
C ASN A 188 -5.34 -1.67 -14.55
N ILE A 189 -6.60 -1.23 -14.65
CA ILE A 189 -7.72 -1.83 -13.92
C ILE A 189 -8.15 -3.12 -14.61
N TYR A 190 -8.17 -4.24 -13.87
CA TYR A 190 -8.58 -5.55 -14.39
C TYR A 190 -9.87 -6.09 -13.75
N ASN A 191 -10.32 -5.50 -12.66
CA ASN A 191 -11.62 -5.80 -12.07
C ASN A 191 -12.11 -4.60 -11.23
N CYS A 192 -13.38 -4.24 -11.36
CA CYS A 192 -13.96 -3.09 -10.68
C CYS A 192 -15.49 -3.18 -10.69
N SER A 193 -16.11 -2.47 -9.74
CA SER A 193 -17.53 -2.18 -9.71
C SER A 193 -17.72 -0.76 -9.15
N ILE A 194 -18.33 0.12 -9.94
CA ILE A 194 -18.65 1.49 -9.55
C ILE A 194 -20.16 1.71 -9.81
N PRO A 195 -21.03 1.36 -8.84
CA PRO A 195 -22.47 1.57 -8.97
C PRO A 195 -22.85 3.04 -9.17
N ASP A 196 -24.02 3.30 -9.77
CA ASP A 196 -24.50 4.64 -10.14
C ASP A 196 -24.45 5.64 -8.99
N ILE A 197 -24.69 5.19 -7.75
CA ILE A 197 -24.66 6.06 -6.57
C ILE A 197 -23.27 6.69 -6.32
N PHE A 198 -22.19 6.07 -6.79
CA PHE A 198 -20.81 6.55 -6.61
C PHE A 198 -20.30 7.40 -7.77
N GLN A 199 -20.90 7.27 -8.96
CA GLN A 199 -20.42 7.91 -10.19
C GLN A 199 -20.34 9.45 -10.14
N PRO A 200 -21.25 10.18 -9.46
CA PRO A 200 -21.13 11.64 -9.34
C PRO A 200 -19.83 12.09 -8.66
N ASP A 201 -19.36 11.32 -7.68
CA ASP A 201 -18.16 11.64 -6.90
C ASP A 201 -16.89 10.96 -7.46
N LEU A 202 -17.05 9.84 -8.19
CA LEU A 202 -15.96 9.03 -8.78
C LEU A 202 -16.04 8.90 -10.31
N PRO A 203 -16.17 10.01 -11.06
CA PRO A 203 -16.38 9.95 -12.50
C PRO A 203 -15.17 9.42 -13.26
N ASN A 204 -13.94 9.58 -12.75
CA ASN A 204 -12.75 9.11 -13.45
C ASN A 204 -12.56 7.61 -13.26
N LEU A 205 -12.79 7.09 -12.06
CA LEU A 205 -12.79 5.65 -11.78
C LEU A 205 -13.86 4.93 -12.59
N GLN A 206 -15.05 5.51 -12.75
CA GLN A 206 -16.06 4.96 -13.66
C GLN A 206 -15.52 4.82 -15.08
N LYS A 207 -14.92 5.88 -15.64
CA LYS A 207 -14.35 5.86 -16.99
C LYS A 207 -13.22 4.84 -17.14
N LEU A 208 -12.30 4.79 -16.17
CA LEU A 208 -11.20 3.85 -16.14
C LEU A 208 -11.70 2.41 -16.03
N CYS A 209 -12.72 2.16 -15.21
CA CYS A 209 -13.36 0.87 -15.02
C CYS A 209 -13.99 0.35 -16.33
N LEU A 210 -14.62 1.23 -17.11
CA LEU A 210 -15.17 0.92 -18.43
C LEU A 210 -14.11 0.79 -19.54
N GLY A 211 -12.82 1.02 -19.26
CA GLY A 211 -11.78 1.06 -20.28
C GLY A 211 -11.96 2.19 -21.30
N SER A 212 -12.70 3.24 -20.93
CA SER A 212 -13.02 4.35 -21.82
C SER A 212 -11.78 5.23 -22.09
N ALA A 213 -11.79 5.94 -23.22
CA ALA A 213 -10.76 6.92 -23.51
C ALA A 213 -10.75 8.00 -22.43
N VAL A 214 -9.57 8.22 -21.84
CA VAL A 214 -9.36 9.17 -20.75
C VAL A 214 -9.05 10.55 -21.35
N SER A 215 -9.63 11.62 -20.79
CA SER A 215 -9.30 13.01 -21.11
C SER A 215 -7.79 13.29 -20.95
N PRO A 216 -7.25 14.42 -21.48
CA PRO A 216 -5.84 14.74 -21.29
C PRO A 216 -5.47 14.73 -19.80
N VAL A 217 -4.60 13.80 -19.41
CA VAL A 217 -4.15 13.66 -18.03
C VAL A 217 -3.12 14.75 -17.70
N PRO A 218 -3.15 15.34 -16.48
CA PRO A 218 -2.11 16.27 -16.07
C PRO A 218 -0.74 15.59 -16.11
N ARG A 219 0.33 16.36 -16.34
CA ARG A 219 1.71 15.81 -16.28
C ARG A 219 2.03 15.26 -14.88
N ARG A 220 1.56 15.98 -13.87
CA ARG A 220 1.73 15.66 -12.46
C ARG A 220 0.62 16.27 -11.61
N HIS A 221 0.31 15.66 -10.48
CA HIS A 221 -0.71 16.13 -9.56
C HIS A 221 -0.31 15.82 -8.11
N LEU A 222 -0.29 16.84 -7.25
CA LEU A 222 -0.04 16.71 -5.82
C LEU A 222 -1.35 16.86 -5.06
N SER A 223 -1.68 15.88 -4.25
CA SER A 223 -2.84 15.93 -3.36
C SER A 223 -2.42 15.94 -1.89
N LYS A 224 -3.25 16.58 -1.07
CA LYS A 224 -3.29 16.40 0.38
C LYS A 224 -4.48 15.49 0.69
N LEU A 225 -4.20 14.37 1.35
CA LEU A 225 -5.20 13.41 1.82
C LEU A 225 -5.16 13.34 3.34
N GLN A 226 -6.27 12.97 3.95
CA GLN A 226 -6.35 12.76 5.39
C GLN A 226 -7.04 11.43 5.68
N SER A 227 -6.40 10.57 6.46
CA SER A 227 -6.99 9.28 6.88
C SER A 227 -8.23 9.48 7.74
N ALA A 228 -8.97 8.40 8.00
CA ALA A 228 -10.20 8.44 8.77
C ALA A 228 -9.99 8.90 10.23
N GLN A 229 -8.79 8.73 10.78
CA GLN A 229 -8.38 9.22 12.11
C GLN A 229 -7.54 10.50 12.08
N GLY A 230 -7.41 11.16 10.93
CA GLY A 230 -6.86 12.52 10.85
C GLY A 230 -5.36 12.60 10.53
N GLU A 231 -4.69 11.50 10.18
CA GLU A 231 -3.31 11.56 9.73
C GLU A 231 -3.22 12.14 8.31
N ASN A 232 -2.32 13.11 8.12
CA ASN A 232 -2.15 13.79 6.85
C ASN A 232 -1.14 13.06 5.97
N PHE A 233 -1.49 12.92 4.69
CA PHE A 233 -0.65 12.34 3.65
C PHE A 233 -0.54 13.31 2.48
N LEU A 234 0.60 13.28 1.80
CA LEU A 234 0.76 13.85 0.47
C LEU A 234 0.76 12.71 -0.55
N HIS A 235 0.02 12.84 -1.64
CA HIS A 235 0.12 11.90 -2.75
C HIS A 235 0.65 12.60 -4.00
N PHE A 236 1.81 12.15 -4.46
CA PHE A 236 2.42 12.56 -5.72
C PHE A 236 1.97 11.61 -6.81
N ALA A 237 1.30 12.08 -7.86
CA ALA A 237 1.09 11.33 -9.09
C ALA A 237 1.79 11.99 -10.26
N LYS A 238 2.44 11.19 -11.09
CA LYS A 238 2.95 11.61 -12.40
C LYS A 238 2.33 10.77 -13.51
N SER A 239 2.08 11.39 -14.66
CA SER A 239 1.82 10.67 -15.90
C SER A 239 3.12 10.44 -16.67
N HIS A 240 3.07 9.58 -17.69
CA HIS A 240 4.17 9.33 -18.62
C HIS A 240 4.66 10.58 -19.38
N PHE A 241 3.93 11.70 -19.32
CA PHE A 241 4.36 12.99 -19.87
C PHE A 241 5.32 13.77 -18.96
N PHE A 242 5.45 13.39 -17.68
CA PHE A 242 6.49 13.91 -16.79
C PHE A 242 7.69 12.94 -16.82
N VAL A 243 8.67 13.29 -17.65
CA VAL A 243 9.75 12.39 -18.07
C VAL A 243 11.00 12.49 -17.20
N ASP A 244 10.96 13.29 -16.13
CA ASP A 244 12.07 13.40 -15.20
C ASP A 244 11.99 12.33 -14.10
N ASP A 245 13.11 12.09 -13.43
CA ASP A 245 13.19 11.29 -12.21
C ASP A 245 12.30 11.94 -11.13
N ILE A 246 11.19 11.30 -10.78
CA ILE A 246 10.20 11.84 -9.84
C ILE A 246 10.80 12.13 -8.47
N TYR A 247 11.79 11.33 -8.04
CA TYR A 247 12.44 11.51 -6.75
C TYR A 247 13.23 12.82 -6.74
N VAL A 248 14.10 13.01 -7.75
CA VAL A 248 15.02 14.14 -7.83
C VAL A 248 14.33 15.42 -8.27
N ALA A 249 13.62 15.36 -9.39
CA ALA A 249 13.07 16.55 -10.07
C ALA A 249 11.79 17.07 -9.42
N TRP A 250 11.15 16.30 -8.54
CA TRP A 250 9.90 16.72 -7.93
C TRP A 250 9.80 16.44 -6.43
N MET A 251 9.85 15.20 -5.96
CA MET A 251 9.59 14.88 -4.55
C MET A 251 10.58 15.57 -3.61
N ALA A 252 11.89 15.42 -3.83
CA ALA A 252 12.90 16.06 -2.98
C ALA A 252 12.75 17.60 -2.95
N GLN A 253 12.48 18.21 -4.11
CA GLN A 253 12.32 19.66 -4.21
C GLN A 253 11.02 20.16 -3.57
N GLN A 254 9.94 19.40 -3.71
CA GLN A 254 8.63 19.75 -3.17
C GLN A 254 8.57 19.57 -1.64
N LEU A 255 9.23 18.53 -1.14
CA LEU A 255 9.34 18.23 0.30
C LEU A 255 10.46 19.04 0.97
N GLN A 256 11.31 19.70 0.19
CA GLN A 256 12.42 20.52 0.66
C GLN A 256 13.40 19.75 1.55
N THR A 257 13.72 18.51 1.17
CA THR A 257 14.64 17.65 1.92
C THR A 257 15.38 16.70 0.99
N ASP A 258 16.61 16.34 1.37
CA ASP A 258 17.34 15.26 0.72
C ASP A 258 16.66 13.92 1.00
N LEU A 259 16.63 13.01 0.03
CA LEU A 259 15.96 11.71 0.16
C LEU A 259 16.95 10.55 0.07
N LEU A 260 16.72 9.51 0.88
CA LEU A 260 17.35 8.19 0.76
C LEU A 260 16.32 7.24 0.14
N ALA A 261 16.57 6.73 -1.06
CA ALA A 261 15.60 5.99 -1.87
C ALA A 261 16.00 4.51 -2.08
N GLU A 262 15.07 3.61 -1.78
CA GLU A 262 15.07 2.20 -2.15
C GLU A 262 14.12 2.03 -3.35
N SER A 263 14.56 1.31 -4.39
CA SER A 263 13.81 1.25 -5.64
C SER A 263 14.21 0.09 -6.56
N TRP A 264 14.59 -1.08 -6.03
CA TRP A 264 15.00 -2.25 -6.82
C TRP A 264 16.17 -1.98 -7.79
N GLN A 265 17.38 -1.87 -7.24
CA GLN A 265 18.58 -1.57 -8.03
C GLN A 265 19.19 -2.83 -8.64
N HIS A 266 19.27 -2.83 -9.97
CA HIS A 266 19.96 -3.85 -10.76
C HIS A 266 21.20 -3.25 -11.39
N ASP A 267 22.37 -3.85 -11.13
CA ASP A 267 23.66 -3.43 -11.66
C ASP A 267 23.58 -3.00 -13.14
N GLY A 268 23.80 -1.71 -13.39
CA GLY A 268 23.85 -1.10 -14.73
C GLY A 268 22.49 -0.68 -15.32
N GLN A 269 21.41 -0.71 -14.54
CA GLN A 269 20.06 -0.30 -14.98
C GLN A 269 19.43 0.78 -14.09
N GLU A 270 20.09 1.16 -13.01
CA GLU A 270 19.71 2.18 -12.06
C GLU A 270 20.20 3.58 -12.46
N LEU A 271 19.47 4.61 -12.03
CA LEU A 271 20.02 5.97 -12.02
C LEU A 271 20.93 6.13 -10.80
N PRO A 272 22.11 6.76 -10.90
CA PRO A 272 22.98 6.98 -9.75
C PRO A 272 22.35 7.93 -8.73
N SER A 273 22.94 7.99 -7.53
CA SER A 273 22.69 9.08 -6.60
C SER A 273 22.90 10.43 -7.30
N ASN A 274 22.01 11.39 -7.04
CA ASN A 274 21.97 12.63 -7.80
C ASN A 274 21.97 13.83 -6.85
N CYS A 275 23.00 14.67 -7.03
CA CYS A 275 23.21 15.91 -6.29
C CYS A 275 23.23 17.14 -7.21
N SER A 276 22.53 17.09 -8.34
CA SER A 276 22.55 18.17 -9.34
C SER A 276 21.53 19.28 -9.08
N LEU A 277 20.58 19.07 -8.17
CA LEU A 277 19.56 20.04 -7.74
C LEU A 277 19.75 20.42 -6.27
N GLN A 278 18.98 21.39 -5.78
CA GLN A 278 19.09 21.91 -4.41
C GLN A 278 18.95 20.81 -3.33
N TYR A 279 17.97 19.94 -3.51
CA TYR A 279 17.76 18.78 -2.63
C TYR A 279 18.16 17.49 -3.35
N HIS A 280 18.97 16.69 -2.69
CA HIS A 280 19.65 15.53 -3.28
C HIS A 280 18.85 14.23 -3.10
N VAL A 281 19.14 13.23 -3.92
CA VAL A 281 18.61 11.88 -3.76
C VAL A 281 19.73 10.85 -3.79
N TYR A 282 19.78 10.03 -2.75
CA TYR A 282 20.78 8.99 -2.55
C TYR A 282 20.16 7.60 -2.64
N ASN A 283 20.80 6.67 -3.34
CA ASN A 283 20.32 5.31 -3.46
C ASN A 283 20.71 4.43 -2.26
N ILE A 284 19.74 3.79 -1.62
CA ILE A 284 19.95 2.78 -0.58
C ILE A 284 20.39 1.48 -1.23
N ASN A 285 21.55 0.93 -0.90
CA ASN A 285 22.03 -0.33 -1.48
C ASN A 285 21.79 -1.53 -0.54
N LEU A 286 21.91 -1.32 0.77
CA LEU A 286 21.80 -2.39 1.75
C LEU A 286 20.76 -2.03 2.81
N ILE A 287 19.77 -2.91 2.94
CA ILE A 287 18.72 -2.83 3.95
C ILE A 287 19.09 -3.76 5.10
N LYS A 288 18.80 -3.33 6.34
CA LYS A 288 18.98 -4.10 7.57
C LYS A 288 17.67 -4.16 8.35
N THR A 289 17.19 -5.36 8.63
CA THR A 289 15.99 -5.57 9.44
C THR A 289 16.26 -5.28 10.92
N PRO A 290 15.22 -5.05 11.74
CA PRO A 290 15.36 -4.91 13.19
C PRO A 290 16.07 -6.09 13.87
N TRP A 291 16.03 -7.29 13.26
CA TRP A 291 16.69 -8.50 13.76
C TRP A 291 18.11 -8.71 13.19
N ASN A 292 18.80 -7.63 12.83
CA ASN A 292 20.21 -7.62 12.43
C ASN A 292 20.55 -8.47 11.18
N SER A 293 19.54 -8.77 10.35
CA SER A 293 19.70 -9.46 9.07
C SER A 293 19.68 -8.44 7.94
N THR A 294 20.37 -8.71 6.82
CA THR A 294 20.52 -7.72 5.75
C THR A 294 20.27 -8.31 4.38
N PHE A 295 19.74 -7.52 3.45
CA PHE A 295 19.60 -7.88 2.04
C PHE A 295 19.86 -6.67 1.14
N ARG A 296 20.32 -6.92 -0.09
CA ARG A 296 20.61 -5.85 -1.06
C ARG A 296 19.33 -5.37 -1.74
N SER A 297 19.32 -4.11 -2.16
CA SER A 297 18.27 -3.52 -3.01
C SER A 297 17.97 -4.37 -4.26
N TYR A 298 18.98 -5.05 -4.81
CA TYR A 298 18.83 -6.03 -5.89
C TYR A 298 17.74 -7.08 -5.65
N TYR A 299 17.57 -7.51 -4.40
CA TYR A 299 16.59 -8.52 -4.00
C TYR A 299 15.31 -7.88 -3.44
N ASP A 300 15.04 -6.61 -3.72
CA ASP A 300 13.90 -5.89 -3.17
C ASP A 300 13.11 -5.15 -4.25
N HIS A 301 11.83 -5.49 -4.41
CA HIS A 301 10.91 -4.81 -5.30
C HIS A 301 10.09 -3.73 -4.58
N SER A 302 10.27 -3.47 -3.30
CA SER A 302 9.65 -2.32 -2.66
C SER A 302 10.21 -1.01 -3.25
N LYS A 303 9.41 0.05 -3.22
CA LYS A 303 9.86 1.40 -3.61
C LYS A 303 9.45 2.37 -2.54
N TRP A 304 10.44 2.95 -1.88
CA TRP A 304 10.23 3.89 -0.80
C TRP A 304 11.40 4.84 -0.67
N CYS A 305 11.19 5.96 -0.01
CA CYS A 305 12.27 6.83 0.40
C CYS A 305 11.96 7.51 1.73
N VAL A 306 13.00 7.97 2.41
CA VAL A 306 12.88 8.76 3.63
C VAL A 306 13.74 10.01 3.57
N SER A 307 13.39 11.04 4.34
CA SER A 307 14.25 12.21 4.49
C SER A 307 15.61 11.82 5.09
N TRP A 308 16.66 12.46 4.58
CA TRP A 308 18.02 12.25 5.05
C TRP A 308 18.19 12.81 6.47
N ARG A 309 17.69 14.03 6.72
CA ARG A 309 17.70 14.64 8.06
C ARG A 309 16.56 14.12 8.92
N TYR A 310 16.86 13.96 10.20
CA TYR A 310 15.90 13.46 11.20
C TYR A 310 14.80 14.48 11.54
N GLU A 311 15.05 15.78 11.39
CA GLU A 311 14.05 16.82 11.65
C GLU A 311 12.88 16.84 10.63
N ASP A 312 13.12 16.42 9.38
CA ASP A 312 12.12 16.54 8.31
C ASP A 312 11.04 15.44 8.36
N GLN A 313 11.42 14.25 8.86
CA GLN A 313 10.56 13.10 9.14
C GLN A 313 9.69 12.58 7.99
N TRP A 314 10.09 12.79 6.73
CA TRP A 314 9.32 12.29 5.59
C TRP A 314 9.60 10.80 5.34
N THR A 315 8.53 10.04 5.11
CA THR A 315 8.57 8.72 4.47
C THR A 315 7.61 8.72 3.28
N CYS A 316 8.07 8.25 2.12
CA CYS A 316 7.26 8.07 0.93
C CYS A 316 7.31 6.62 0.44
N ILE A 317 6.19 6.10 -0.03
CA ILE A 317 5.97 4.73 -0.47
C ILE A 317 5.21 4.76 -1.80
N GLY A 318 5.63 3.98 -2.79
CA GLY A 318 4.97 4.08 -4.09
C GLY A 318 5.42 3.08 -5.13
N ASP A 319 5.27 3.48 -6.38
CA ASP A 319 5.21 2.53 -7.47
C ASP A 319 6.51 2.41 -8.30
N LEU A 320 7.25 3.51 -8.46
CA LEU A 320 8.26 3.64 -9.52
C LEU A 320 9.66 3.26 -9.05
N ASN A 321 10.38 2.43 -9.83
CA ASN A 321 11.82 2.27 -9.62
C ASN A 321 12.56 3.53 -10.03
N ARG A 322 13.76 3.74 -9.49
CA ARG A 322 14.68 4.78 -9.91
C ARG A 322 15.61 4.27 -11.02
N ALA A 323 15.03 4.09 -12.22
CA ALA A 323 15.71 3.58 -13.41
C ALA A 323 15.36 4.40 -14.66
N PRO A 324 16.25 4.53 -15.67
CA PRO A 324 16.02 5.38 -16.84
C PRO A 324 14.71 5.07 -17.59
N LYS A 325 14.34 3.80 -17.70
CA LYS A 325 13.09 3.39 -18.38
C LYS A 325 11.82 3.79 -17.61
N GLN A 326 11.90 4.01 -16.29
CA GLN A 326 10.76 4.42 -15.47
C GLN A 326 10.45 5.91 -15.58
N ALA A 327 11.38 6.71 -16.12
CA ALA A 327 11.15 8.11 -16.47
C ALA A 327 9.87 8.30 -17.29
N TRP A 328 9.63 7.39 -18.24
CA TRP A 328 8.50 7.41 -19.17
C TRP A 328 7.26 6.66 -18.67
N ARG A 329 7.24 6.23 -17.40
CA ARG A 329 6.11 5.52 -16.82
C ARG A 329 5.33 6.42 -15.88
N SER A 330 4.01 6.32 -15.93
CA SER A 330 3.16 6.91 -14.92
C SER A 330 3.25 6.13 -13.60
N GLY A 331 3.01 6.79 -12.47
CA GLY A 331 2.97 6.17 -11.15
C GLY A 331 2.89 7.23 -10.05
N GLY A 332 2.87 6.80 -8.79
CA GLY A 332 2.82 7.72 -7.66
C GLY A 332 3.52 7.27 -6.39
N PHE A 333 3.56 8.19 -5.43
CA PHE A 333 4.08 7.99 -4.08
C PHE A 333 3.17 8.65 -3.05
N ILE A 334 2.77 7.90 -2.04
CA ILE A 334 2.14 8.42 -0.84
C ILE A 334 3.21 8.72 0.21
N CYS A 335 3.19 9.92 0.77
CA CYS A 335 4.17 10.44 1.71
C CYS A 335 3.49 10.88 3.01
N THR A 336 4.18 10.70 4.13
CA THR A 336 3.73 11.08 5.47
C THR A 336 4.87 11.63 6.30
N GLN A 337 4.54 12.48 7.26
CA GLN A 337 5.45 12.92 8.34
C GLN A 337 5.19 12.18 9.66
N ASN A 338 4.49 11.03 9.61
CA ASN A 338 4.28 10.21 10.80
C ASN A 338 5.64 9.76 11.36
N GLN A 339 5.99 10.26 12.54
CA GLN A 339 7.29 10.00 13.18
C GLN A 339 7.58 8.51 13.40
N TYR A 340 6.56 7.68 13.60
CA TYR A 340 6.71 6.25 13.85
C TYR A 340 7.07 5.52 12.56
N ILE A 341 6.36 5.84 11.47
CA ILE A 341 6.68 5.36 10.12
C ILE A 341 8.09 5.82 9.73
N TYR A 342 8.43 7.10 9.94
CA TYR A 342 9.76 7.62 9.65
C TYR A 342 10.86 6.88 10.38
N LYS A 343 10.78 6.75 11.72
CA LYS A 343 11.77 6.03 12.52
C LYS A 343 11.88 4.57 12.08
N ALA A 344 10.76 3.92 11.80
CA ALA A 344 10.70 2.53 11.37
C ALA A 344 11.46 2.31 10.05
N PHE A 345 11.25 3.15 9.03
CA PHE A 345 11.95 3.04 7.75
C PHE A 345 13.40 3.54 7.81
N LYS A 346 13.67 4.62 8.54
CA LYS A 346 15.03 5.17 8.70
C LYS A 346 15.99 4.14 9.29
N HIS A 347 15.53 3.35 10.26
CA HIS A 347 16.32 2.27 10.86
C HIS A 347 16.58 1.08 9.93
N LEU A 348 15.88 0.97 8.80
CA LEU A 348 16.14 -0.08 7.82
C LEU A 348 17.39 0.21 6.97
N ILE A 349 17.86 1.46 6.95
CA ILE A 349 18.97 1.87 6.09
C ILE A 349 20.29 1.45 6.71
N PHE A 350 21.03 0.57 6.03
CA PHE A 350 22.35 0.15 6.47
C PHE A 350 23.48 0.76 5.64
N HIS A 351 23.28 0.88 4.33
CA HIS A 351 24.23 1.53 3.43
C HIS A 351 23.49 2.20 2.27
N TYR A 352 23.96 3.38 1.88
CA TYR A 352 23.53 4.11 0.70
C TYR A 352 24.75 4.65 -0.05
N HIS A 353 24.61 4.89 -1.35
CA HIS A 353 25.66 5.50 -2.17
C HIS A 353 25.53 7.02 -2.11
N SER A 354 26.61 7.70 -1.75
CA SER A 354 26.72 9.14 -1.93
C SER A 354 26.95 9.48 -3.41
N CYS A 355 26.80 10.75 -3.78
CA CYS A 355 27.12 11.21 -5.14
C CYS A 355 28.62 11.11 -5.48
N ASN A 356 29.48 10.91 -4.49
CA ASN A 356 30.92 10.75 -4.68
C ASN A 356 31.32 9.27 -4.84
N ASP A 357 30.40 8.33 -4.61
CA ASP A 357 30.63 6.89 -4.76
C ASP A 357 30.24 6.39 -6.18
N SER A 358 29.88 7.31 -7.09
CA SER A 358 29.31 7.04 -8.42
C SER A 358 30.36 7.04 -9.53
#